data_AF-A0A850A9B2-F1
#
_entry.id   AF-A0A850A9B2-F1
#
_cell.length_a   1.000
_cell.length_b   1.000
_cell.length_c   1.000
_cell.angle_alpha   90.00
_cell.angle_beta   90.00
_cell.angle_gamma   90.00
#
_symmetry.space_group_name_H-M   'P 1'
#
loop_
_entity.id
_entity.type
_entity.pdbx_description
1 polymer ?
#
loop_
_entity_poly.entity_id
_entity_poly.type
_entity_poly.pdbx_seq_one_letter_code
_entity_poly.pdbx_strand_id
1 'polypeptide(L)' 'MNVACQYCGNRWFLTAETLELAMEAAPQKGRSVGVECPRCRKMVKVARPKRPRPGPPPVEEAEAAEAEASEPSAAEQDE' A
#
# COMPACT_ATOMS: atom_id res chain seq x y z
N MET A 1 -6.48 16.54 6.34
CA MET A 1 -6.98 17.01 5.02
C MET A 1 -8.35 17.68 5.19
N ASN A 2 -8.65 18.78 4.50
CA ASN A 2 -9.95 19.46 4.65
C ASN A 2 -10.99 18.82 3.72
N VAL A 3 -12.12 18.36 4.28
CA VAL A 3 -13.18 17.67 3.55
C VAL A 3 -14.48 18.44 3.70
N ALA A 4 -15.22 18.60 2.59
CA ALA A 4 -16.53 19.20 2.57
C ALA A 4 -17.61 18.12 2.39
N CYS A 5 -18.68 18.18 3.18
CA CYS A 5 -19.81 17.28 3.03
C CYS A 5 -20.65 17.72 1.83
N GLN A 6 -20.84 16.85 0.85
CA GLN A 6 -21.72 17.14 -0.29
C GLN A 6 -23.21 17.17 0.09
N TYR A 7 -23.58 16.70 1.28
CA TYR A 7 -24.98 16.64 1.71
C TYR A 7 -25.40 17.82 2.60
N CYS A 8 -24.56 18.22 3.55
CA CYS A 8 -24.88 19.27 4.52
C CYS A 8 -23.97 20.50 4.43
N GLY A 9 -22.97 20.50 3.54
CA GLY A 9 -22.02 21.60 3.38
C GLY A 9 -21.00 21.76 4.50
N ASN A 10 -21.07 20.94 5.57
CA ASN A 10 -20.12 21.03 6.67
C ASN A 10 -18.69 20.75 6.19
N ARG A 11 -17.75 21.60 6.59
CA ARG A 11 -16.32 21.43 6.33
C ARG A 11 -15.65 20.99 7.62
N TRP A 12 -14.85 19.93 7.56
CA TRP A 12 -14.10 19.45 8.72
C TRP A 12 -12.71 18.98 8.32
N PHE A 13 -11.82 18.92 9.30
CA PHE A 13 -10.50 18.36 9.11
C PHE A 13 -10.58 16.84 9.34
N LEU A 14 -10.33 16.08 8.28
CA LEU A 14 -10.16 14.64 8.35
C LEU A 14 -8.71 14.32 8.75
N THR A 15 -8.56 13.65 9.89
CA THR A 15 -7.26 13.19 10.42
C THR A 15 -6.75 11.97 9.66
N ALA A 16 -5.45 11.70 9.76
CA ALA A 16 -4.84 10.51 9.16
C ALA A 16 -5.45 9.23 9.75
N GLU A 17 -5.62 9.16 11.07
CA GLU A 17 -6.19 8.00 11.76
C GLU A 17 -7.60 7.63 11.26
N THR A 18 -8.50 8.62 11.12
CA THR A 18 -9.86 8.37 10.61
C THR A 18 -9.85 7.90 9.15
N LEU A 19 -8.91 8.42 8.35
CA LEU A 19 -8.75 8.01 6.97
C LEU A 19 -8.19 6.58 6.86
N GLU A 20 -7.21 6.21 7.70
CA GLU A 20 -6.62 4.88 7.74
C GLU A 20 -7.64 3.83 8.15
N LEU A 21 -8.42 4.10 9.20
CA LEU A 21 -9.51 3.22 9.64
C LEU A 21 -10.56 3.02 8.52
N ALA A 22 -10.90 4.08 7.80
CA ALA A 22 -11.81 4.01 6.65
C ALA A 22 -11.18 3.29 5.44
N MET A 23 -9.85 3.32 5.30
CA MET A 23 -9.11 2.62 4.26
C MET A 23 -8.99 1.13 4.53
N GLU A 24 -8.87 0.71 5.80
CA GLU A 24 -8.86 -0.70 6.25
C GLU A 24 -10.23 -1.35 6.08
N ALA A 25 -11.30 -0.63 6.43
CA ALA A 25 -12.67 -1.13 6.27
C ALA A 25 -13.12 -1.20 4.79
N ALA A 26 -12.47 -0.47 3.89
CA ALA A 26 -12.82 -0.42 2.48
C ALA A 26 -11.97 -1.39 1.64
N PRO A 27 -12.57 -2.12 0.68
CA PRO A 27 -11.82 -3.01 -0.20
C PRO A 27 -10.72 -2.22 -0.94
N GLN A 28 -9.54 -2.82 -1.07
CA GLN A 28 -8.37 -2.20 -1.72
C GLN A 28 -8.61 -1.81 -3.19
N LYS A 29 -9.73 -2.26 -3.78
CA LYS A 29 -10.12 -2.00 -5.15
C LYS A 29 -10.92 -0.69 -5.25
N GLY A 30 -10.23 0.45 -5.24
CA GLY A 30 -10.89 1.74 -5.47
C GLY A 30 -9.98 2.96 -5.24
N ARG A 31 -10.20 4.02 -6.05
CA ARG A 31 -9.47 5.30 -5.90
C ARG A 31 -10.02 6.20 -4.79
N SER A 32 -11.10 5.80 -4.12
CA SER A 32 -11.82 6.62 -3.14
C SER A 32 -12.20 5.80 -1.91
N VAL A 33 -12.30 6.45 -0.76
CA VAL A 33 -12.79 5.88 0.51
C VAL A 33 -14.00 6.64 1.02
N GLY A 34 -14.93 5.94 1.64
CA GLY A 34 -16.08 6.54 2.29
C GLY A 34 -15.74 6.93 3.72
N VAL A 35 -15.93 8.20 4.07
CA VAL A 35 -15.78 8.72 5.44
C VAL A 35 -17.09 9.31 5.93
N GLU A 36 -17.42 9.09 7.21
CA GLU A 36 -18.66 9.61 7.78
C GLU A 36 -18.55 11.13 8.08
N CYS A 37 -19.58 11.89 7.75
CA CYS A 37 -19.66 13.31 8.12
C CYS A 37 -20.08 13.46 9.60
N PRO A 38 -19.35 14.22 10.43
CA PRO A 38 -19.64 14.37 11.86
C PRO A 38 -20.95 15.13 12.16
N ARG A 39 -21.50 15.87 11.18
CA ARG A 39 -22.74 16.65 11.36
C ARG A 39 -23.99 15.91 10.96
N CYS A 40 -23.98 15.24 9.80
CA CYS A 40 -25.18 14.59 9.25
C CYS A 40 -25.06 13.06 9.15
N ARG A 41 -23.93 12.48 9.59
CA ARG A 41 -23.62 11.04 9.55
C ARG A 41 -23.82 10.36 8.20
N LYS A 42 -23.72 11.13 7.11
CA LYS A 42 -23.74 10.61 5.74
C LYS A 42 -22.33 10.27 5.29
N MET A 43 -22.21 9.20 4.49
CA MET A 43 -20.93 8.73 3.95
C MET A 43 -20.50 9.60 2.77
N VAL A 44 -19.34 10.24 2.89
CA VAL A 44 -18.74 11.13 1.88
C VAL A 44 -17.54 10.43 1.25
N LYS A 45 -17.50 10.37 -0.08
CA LYS A 45 -16.38 9.78 -0.82
C LYS A 45 -15.24 10.77 -0.91
N VAL A 46 -14.10 10.43 -0.32
CA VAL A 46 -12.85 11.20 -0.44
C VAL A 46 -11.84 10.43 -1.27
N ALA A 47 -11.04 11.14 -2.07
CA ALA A 47 -9.97 10.50 -2.84
C ALA A 47 -8.93 9.91 -1.88
N ARG A 48 -8.48 8.68 -2.13
CA ARG A 48 -7.34 8.13 -1.40
C ARG A 48 -6.13 9.02 -1.72
N PRO A 49 -5.40 9.57 -0.72
CA PRO A 49 -4.13 10.20 -1.00
C PRO A 49 -3.26 9.13 -1.68
N LYS A 50 -2.63 9.49 -2.81
CA LYS A 50 -1.65 8.62 -3.47
C LYS A 50 -0.57 8.35 -2.43
N ARG A 51 -0.58 7.15 -1.81
CA ARG A 51 0.63 6.67 -1.13
C ARG A 51 1.71 6.73 -2.21
N PRO A 52 2.87 7.34 -1.94
CA PRO A 52 4.01 7.13 -2.80
C PRO A 52 4.15 5.61 -2.90
N ARG A 53 4.09 5.09 -4.13
CA ARG A 53 4.43 3.70 -4.37
C ARG A 53 5.80 3.54 -3.71
N PRO A 54 6.02 2.59 -2.77
CA PRO A 54 7.39 2.21 -2.50
C PRO A 54 7.98 1.92 -3.87
N GLY A 55 9.09 2.59 -4.20
CA GLY A 55 9.79 2.31 -5.45
C GLY A 55 9.97 0.80 -5.60
N PRO A 56 10.22 0.29 -6.81
CA PRO A 56 10.75 -1.07 -6.91
C PRO A 56 11.86 -1.21 -5.85
N PRO A 57 11.95 -2.36 -5.15
CA PRO A 57 13.06 -2.57 -4.24
C PRO A 57 14.34 -2.17 -4.99
N PRO A 58 15.31 -1.51 -4.34
CA PRO A 58 16.61 -1.34 -4.98
C PRO A 58 16.98 -2.71 -5.51
N VAL A 59 17.18 -2.79 -6.82
CA VAL A 59 17.86 -3.92 -7.44
C VAL A 59 19.28 -3.83 -6.90
N GLU A 60 19.46 -4.33 -5.68
CA GLU A 60 20.75 -4.78 -5.20
C GLU A 60 21.16 -5.85 -6.19
N GLU A 61 22.28 -5.60 -6.84
CA GLU A 61 22.98 -6.50 -7.73
C GLU A 61 22.81 -7.93 -7.21
N ALA A 62 22.26 -8.78 -8.06
CA ALA A 62 22.21 -10.21 -7.83
C ALA A 62 23.65 -10.74 -7.82
N GLU A 63 24.36 -10.58 -6.70
CA GLU A 63 25.47 -11.45 -6.38
C GLU A 63 24.85 -12.69 -5.78
N ALA A 64 24.57 -13.64 -6.68
CA ALA A 64 24.06 -14.96 -6.39
C ALA A 64 25.00 -15.64 -5.40
N ALA A 65 24.61 -15.63 -4.13
CA ALA A 65 25.07 -16.62 -3.16
C ALA A 65 24.40 -17.96 -3.51
N GLU A 66 24.89 -18.63 -4.53
CA GLU A 66 24.66 -20.06 -4.72
C GLU A 66 25.55 -20.81 -3.72
N ALA A 67 25.04 -20.95 -2.52
CA ALA A 67 25.48 -21.97 -1.58
C ALA A 67 24.52 -23.16 -1.70
N GLU A 68 24.80 -24.10 -2.60
CA GLU A 68 24.38 -25.48 -2.40
C GLU A 68 25.53 -26.44 -2.69
N ALA A 69 25.96 -27.08 -1.60
CA ALA A 69 26.81 -28.24 -1.60
C ALA A 69 26.15 -29.37 -2.38
N SER A 70 26.94 -30.09 -3.19
CA SER A 70 27.07 -31.55 -3.17
C SER A 70 27.96 -32.01 -4.32
N GLU A 71 29.22 -32.30 -4.00
CA GLU A 71 29.98 -33.41 -4.60
C GLU A 71 29.12 -34.70 -4.43
N PRO A 72 29.10 -35.70 -5.34
CA PRO A 72 30.30 -36.27 -5.96
C PRO A 72 30.19 -36.81 -7.40
N SER A 73 31.37 -37.11 -7.95
CA SER A 73 31.72 -38.36 -8.65
C SER A 73 32.36 -38.18 -10.04
N ALA A 74 33.66 -38.50 -10.06
CA ALA A 74 34.37 -39.35 -11.03
C ALA A 74 34.35 -39.00 -12.55
N ALA A 75 35.54 -38.64 -13.07
CA ALA A 75 36.24 -39.25 -14.23
C ALA A 75 37.50 -38.40 -14.52
N GLU A 76 38.71 -38.82 -14.17
CA GLU A 76 39.64 -39.64 -14.98
C GLU A 76 40.25 -38.88 -16.20
N GLN A 77 41.60 -38.96 -16.32
CA GLN A 77 42.46 -38.74 -17.53
C GLN A 77 42.74 -37.27 -17.93
N ASP A 78 43.91 -36.84 -18.42
CA ASP A 78 45.23 -37.40 -18.80
C ASP A 78 46.15 -36.20 -19.18
N GLU A 79 47.45 -36.48 -19.31
CA GLU A 79 48.55 -35.69 -19.94
C GLU A 79 49.58 -34.97 -19.03
#